data_AF-A0A1Q7N1U1-F1
#
_entry.id   AF-A0A1Q7N1U1-F1
#
_cell.length_a   1.000
_cell.length_b   1.000
_cell.length_c   1.000
_cell.angle_alpha   90.00
_cell.angle_beta   90.00
_cell.angle_gamma   90.00
#
_symmetry.space_group_name_H-M   'P 1'
#
loop_
_entity.id
_entity.type
_entity.pdbx_description
1 polymer ?
#
loop_
_entity_poly.entity_id
_entity_poly.type
_entity_poly.pdbx_seq_one_letter_code
_entity_poly.pdbx_strand_id
1 'polypeptide(L)'
;MASLLSTTAAAQWLKYPTPGTPRLPDGTPNLLAPAPRTADGKPDLSGVWRGAGPLYRFNIAQDLKPEDIQPWAEALFLQRVRDSRKDSPLARCLPVSVPFHNFFNLTKIVQTPGLIVILYESPNSPHRTVFTDGRDLPKDPNPTWLGYSVGRWEGDTLVVTTAGFNDKAWLDSAGHPQTESLRITERLRRRDFGHMDFEMTIDDPKVFTRPFTVKKERLLEPDTELLEDVCDNERDAIHLSGDTGIRLSPELLATYAGVYELAPGREVVVIVTGDMLFVQGLNEPKLPLLVQSETQFMSTANPTGYEFVKDAQGKVTHLMVRGAAGDRKAVRKGASVPPRK
;
A
#
# COMPACT_ATOMS: atom_id res chain seq x y z
N MET A 1 -34.83 12.45 20.70
CA MET A 1 -33.79 11.43 20.97
C MET A 1 -32.45 12.10 20.77
N ALA A 2 -31.65 12.17 21.83
CA ALA A 2 -30.34 12.84 21.82
C ALA A 2 -29.35 12.03 20.98
N SER A 3 -28.68 12.71 20.05
CA SER A 3 -27.63 12.14 19.22
C SER A 3 -26.36 12.06 20.07
N LEU A 4 -25.99 10.86 20.52
CA LEU A 4 -24.68 10.58 21.11
C LEU A 4 -23.65 10.56 19.97
N LEU A 5 -22.96 11.69 19.78
CA LEU A 5 -21.72 11.71 19.03
C LEU A 5 -20.75 10.78 19.73
N SER A 6 -20.48 9.63 19.11
CA SER A 6 -19.38 8.75 19.52
C SER A 6 -18.08 9.53 19.30
N THR A 7 -17.52 10.08 20.38
CA THR A 7 -16.14 10.51 20.39
C THR A 7 -15.30 9.28 20.14
N THR A 8 -14.64 9.20 18.99
CA THR A 8 -13.55 8.25 18.78
C THR A 8 -12.51 8.55 19.84
N ALA A 9 -12.40 7.69 20.85
CA ALA A 9 -11.31 7.73 21.81
C ALA A 9 -10.01 7.41 21.04
N ALA A 10 -9.37 8.44 20.50
CA ALA A 10 -7.95 8.36 20.15
C ALA A 10 -7.17 8.45 21.47
N ALA A 11 -7.24 7.40 22.28
CA ALA A 11 -6.64 7.38 23.61
C ALA A 11 -5.59 6.28 23.67
N GLN A 12 -4.37 6.64 23.28
CA GLN A 12 -3.18 5.96 23.75
C GLN A 12 -2.08 7.00 23.97
N TRP A 13 -1.54 7.01 25.19
CA TRP A 13 -0.39 7.81 25.62
C TRP A 13 -0.49 9.35 25.47
N LEU A 14 -1.68 9.94 25.32
CA LEU A 14 -1.92 11.39 25.14
C LEU A 14 -1.22 12.36 26.13
N LYS A 15 -0.70 11.86 27.25
CA LYS A 15 -0.03 12.65 28.29
C LYS A 15 1.48 12.41 28.37
N TYR A 16 2.06 11.63 27.47
CA TYR A 16 3.47 11.28 27.48
C TYR A 16 4.18 11.95 26.30
N PRO A 17 4.68 13.19 26.49
CA PRO A 17 5.43 13.86 25.43
C PRO A 17 6.70 13.06 25.11
N THR A 18 6.98 12.87 23.81
CA THR A 18 8.23 12.26 23.36
C THR A 18 9.41 13.17 23.74
N PRO A 19 10.36 12.69 24.56
CA PRO A 19 11.52 13.48 24.98
C PRO A 19 12.33 14.00 23.79
N GLY A 20 12.86 15.21 23.89
CA GLY A 20 13.70 15.81 22.86
C GLY A 20 12.94 16.37 21.64
N THR A 21 11.62 16.25 21.59
CA THR A 21 10.78 16.87 20.55
C THR A 21 10.82 18.40 20.66
N PRO A 22 11.30 19.14 19.63
CA PRO A 22 11.20 20.59 19.59
C PRO A 22 9.73 21.01 19.62
N ARG A 23 9.40 22.06 20.39
CA ARG A 23 8.03 22.54 20.56
C ARG A 23 7.92 24.02 20.28
N LEU A 24 6.75 24.42 19.77
CA LEU A 24 6.35 25.82 19.64
C LEU A 24 5.95 26.38 21.03
N PRO A 25 5.78 27.71 21.17
CA PRO A 25 5.39 28.32 22.45
C PRO A 25 4.07 27.80 23.04
N ASP A 26 3.17 27.27 22.21
CA ASP A 26 1.90 26.65 22.61
C ASP A 26 2.04 25.18 23.06
N GLY A 27 3.26 24.64 23.05
CA GLY A 27 3.56 23.25 23.45
C GLY A 27 3.36 22.21 22.34
N THR A 28 2.88 22.60 21.16
CA THR A 28 2.73 21.67 20.02
C THR A 28 4.09 21.28 19.43
N PRO A 29 4.27 20.04 18.93
CA PRO A 29 5.49 19.63 18.24
C PRO A 29 5.80 20.50 17.02
N ASN A 30 7.02 21.04 16.96
CA ASN A 30 7.52 21.77 15.80
C ASN A 30 8.14 20.81 14.78
N LEU A 31 7.31 20.28 13.88
CA LEU A 31 7.72 19.34 12.83
C LEU A 31 8.64 19.97 11.78
N LEU A 32 8.76 21.29 11.71
CA LEU A 32 9.64 22.00 10.76
C LEU A 32 11.00 22.38 11.38
N ALA A 33 11.27 21.99 12.62
CA ALA A 33 12.58 22.19 13.24
C ALA A 33 13.69 21.44 12.47
N PRO A 34 14.97 21.83 12.61
CA PRO A 34 16.07 21.11 11.97
C PRO A 34 16.08 19.62 12.29
N ALA A 35 16.48 18.78 11.32
CA ALA A 35 16.59 17.35 11.52
C ALA A 35 17.62 17.03 12.62
N PRO A 36 17.30 16.14 13.58
CA PRO A 36 18.23 15.72 14.61
C PRO A 36 19.40 14.93 14.00
N ARG A 37 20.55 14.96 14.68
CA ARG A 37 21.79 14.34 14.23
C ARG A 37 22.32 13.41 15.31
N THR A 38 22.84 12.26 14.91
CA THR A 38 23.58 11.34 15.78
C THR A 38 24.97 11.89 16.12
N ALA A 39 25.66 11.28 17.09
CA ALA A 39 26.98 11.71 17.53
C ALA A 39 28.06 11.68 16.41
N ASP A 40 27.91 10.83 15.41
CA ASP A 40 28.74 10.75 14.20
C ASP A 40 28.28 11.70 13.07
N GLY A 41 27.33 12.60 13.36
CA GLY A 41 26.89 13.66 12.45
C GLY A 41 25.91 13.21 11.35
N LYS A 42 25.49 11.94 11.35
CA LYS A 42 24.44 11.45 10.43
C LYS A 42 23.06 11.94 10.88
N PRO A 43 22.09 12.09 9.97
CA PRO A 43 20.70 12.29 10.38
C PRO A 43 20.25 11.15 11.30
N ASP A 44 19.63 11.51 12.41
CA ASP A 44 18.95 10.54 13.26
C ASP A 44 17.57 10.26 12.66
N LEU A 45 17.32 9.03 12.25
CA LEU A 45 16.04 8.59 11.69
C LEU A 45 15.08 8.08 12.77
N SER A 46 15.51 8.06 14.05
CA SER A 46 14.71 7.52 15.15
C SER A 46 13.40 8.28 15.33
N GLY A 47 12.34 7.52 15.64
CA GLY A 47 11.00 8.06 15.83
C GLY A 47 9.92 7.08 15.37
N VAL A 48 8.67 7.41 15.70
CA VAL A 48 7.48 6.73 15.18
C VAL A 48 7.04 7.46 13.90
N TRP A 49 6.91 6.71 12.82
CA TRP A 49 6.63 7.25 11.48
C TRP A 49 5.37 6.60 10.93
N ARG A 50 4.49 7.41 10.34
CA ARG A 50 3.35 6.93 9.58
C ARG A 50 3.83 6.20 8.31
N GLY A 51 3.15 5.11 7.94
CA GLY A 51 3.32 4.44 6.66
C GLY A 51 3.00 5.39 5.51
N ALA A 52 3.62 5.19 4.34
CA ALA A 52 3.64 6.16 3.25
C ALA A 52 2.34 6.22 2.39
N GLY A 53 1.19 5.93 3.02
CA GLY A 53 -0.16 6.05 2.47
C GLY A 53 -0.74 4.76 1.87
N PRO A 54 -2.09 4.65 1.79
CA PRO A 54 -2.77 3.40 1.46
C PRO A 54 -2.68 2.99 -0.01
N LEU A 55 -2.32 3.91 -0.90
CA LEU A 55 -2.28 3.70 -2.35
C LEU A 55 -1.45 2.48 -2.73
N TYR A 56 -0.18 2.49 -2.35
CA TYR A 56 0.80 1.46 -2.71
C TYR A 56 0.78 0.28 -1.75
N ARG A 57 0.13 0.43 -0.58
CA ARG A 57 -0.20 -0.71 0.28
C ARG A 57 -1.17 -1.65 -0.42
N PHE A 58 -2.21 -1.10 -1.05
CA PHE A 58 -3.19 -1.92 -1.73
C PHE A 58 -2.64 -2.44 -3.05
N ASN A 59 -2.17 -1.56 -3.94
CA ASN A 59 -1.67 -1.94 -5.26
C ASN A 59 -0.32 -1.25 -5.53
N ILE A 60 0.78 -1.97 -5.33
CA ILE A 60 2.13 -1.46 -5.52
C ILE A 60 2.45 -1.19 -7.00
N ALA A 61 1.78 -1.93 -7.90
CA ALA A 61 1.97 -1.89 -9.34
C ALA A 61 0.97 -0.96 -10.06
N GLN A 62 0.24 -0.10 -9.34
CA GLN A 62 -0.86 0.69 -9.92
C GLN A 62 -0.44 1.66 -11.04
N ASP A 63 0.82 2.11 -11.02
CA ASP A 63 1.39 3.01 -12.03
C ASP A 63 2.09 2.25 -13.18
N LEU A 64 2.16 0.92 -13.08
CA LEU A 64 2.73 0.07 -14.10
C LEU A 64 1.71 -0.21 -15.19
N LYS A 65 2.23 -0.37 -16.41
CA LYS A 65 1.42 -0.87 -17.51
C LYS A 65 1.43 -2.40 -17.53
N PRO A 66 0.47 -3.05 -18.18
CA PRO A 66 0.48 -4.51 -18.31
C PRO A 66 1.80 -5.05 -18.88
N GLU A 67 2.42 -4.36 -19.85
CA GLU A 67 3.71 -4.76 -20.44
C GLU A 67 4.91 -4.64 -19.48
N ASP A 68 4.76 -3.95 -18.34
CA ASP A 68 5.78 -3.85 -17.31
C ASP A 68 5.75 -5.08 -16.36
N ILE A 69 4.72 -5.94 -16.45
CA ILE A 69 4.50 -7.10 -15.59
C ILE A 69 4.61 -8.38 -16.42
N GLN A 70 5.27 -9.40 -15.87
CA GLN A 70 5.40 -10.69 -16.56
C GLN A 70 4.01 -11.36 -16.67
N PRO A 71 3.67 -12.00 -17.82
CA PRO A 71 2.31 -12.52 -18.04
C PRO A 71 1.83 -13.52 -16.98
N TRP A 72 2.73 -14.38 -16.47
CA TRP A 72 2.39 -15.32 -15.41
C TRP A 72 2.02 -14.62 -14.10
N ALA A 73 2.69 -13.50 -13.79
CA ALA A 73 2.49 -12.74 -12.57
C ALA A 73 1.16 -11.97 -12.63
N GLU A 74 0.83 -11.37 -13.78
CA GLU A 74 -0.47 -10.75 -14.01
C GLU A 74 -1.60 -11.78 -13.93
N ALA A 75 -1.44 -12.94 -14.56
CA ALA A 75 -2.41 -14.03 -14.51
C ALA A 75 -2.65 -14.52 -13.07
N LEU A 76 -1.58 -14.73 -12.29
CA LEU A 76 -1.67 -15.12 -10.88
C LEU A 76 -2.33 -14.04 -10.02
N PHE A 77 -1.99 -12.77 -10.24
CA PHE A 77 -2.64 -11.65 -9.57
C PHE A 77 -4.16 -11.65 -9.83
N LEU A 78 -4.59 -11.66 -11.10
CA LEU A 78 -6.01 -11.68 -11.45
C LEU A 78 -6.73 -12.91 -10.91
N GLN A 79 -6.07 -14.07 -10.89
CA GLN A 79 -6.60 -15.27 -10.24
C GLN A 79 -6.82 -15.05 -8.75
N ARG A 80 -5.83 -14.51 -8.02
CA ARG A 80 -5.95 -14.23 -6.58
C ARG A 80 -7.08 -13.24 -6.27
N VAL A 81 -7.30 -12.25 -7.15
CA VAL A 81 -8.46 -11.34 -7.02
C VAL A 81 -9.78 -12.11 -7.14
N ARG A 82 -9.91 -13.00 -8.12
CA ARG A 82 -11.11 -13.86 -8.30
C ARG A 82 -11.33 -14.79 -7.12
N ASP A 83 -10.26 -15.36 -6.59
CA ASP A 83 -10.29 -16.24 -5.42
C ASP A 83 -10.49 -15.49 -4.09
N SER A 84 -10.94 -14.22 -4.15
CA SER A 84 -11.14 -13.34 -2.99
C SER A 84 -9.91 -13.26 -2.08
N ARG A 85 -8.71 -13.47 -2.63
CA ARG A 85 -7.43 -13.48 -1.93
C ARG A 85 -7.41 -14.42 -0.71
N LYS A 86 -8.20 -15.50 -0.76
CA LYS A 86 -8.32 -16.49 0.33
C LYS A 86 -6.99 -17.07 0.80
N ASP A 87 -5.98 -17.08 -0.08
CA ASP A 87 -4.65 -17.60 0.19
C ASP A 87 -3.63 -16.52 0.61
N SER A 88 -4.10 -15.30 0.91
CA SER A 88 -3.25 -14.20 1.37
C SER A 88 -2.51 -14.59 2.66
N PRO A 89 -1.19 -14.32 2.77
CA PRO A 89 -0.46 -14.49 4.02
C PRO A 89 -1.12 -13.77 5.20
N LEU A 90 -1.66 -12.57 4.95
CA LEU A 90 -2.36 -11.76 5.96
C LEU A 90 -3.59 -12.48 6.51
N ALA A 91 -4.37 -13.13 5.65
CA ALA A 91 -5.58 -13.88 6.05
C ALA A 91 -5.25 -15.18 6.81
N ARG A 92 -3.97 -15.55 6.92
CA ARG A 92 -3.48 -16.76 7.59
C ARG A 92 -2.58 -16.43 8.79
N CYS A 93 -2.62 -15.19 9.28
CA CYS A 93 -1.71 -14.68 10.31
C CYS A 93 -0.21 -14.87 9.99
N LEU A 94 0.17 -14.97 8.71
CA LEU A 94 1.57 -15.11 8.29
C LEU A 94 2.19 -13.72 8.08
N PRO A 95 3.54 -13.61 8.11
CA PRO A 95 4.22 -12.34 7.83
C PRO A 95 3.88 -11.78 6.45
N VAL A 96 3.94 -10.45 6.33
CA VAL A 96 3.72 -9.73 5.07
C VAL A 96 5.03 -9.12 4.57
N SER A 97 5.02 -8.63 3.33
CA SER A 97 6.23 -8.14 2.67
C SER A 97 6.69 -6.78 3.20
N VAL A 98 7.96 -6.46 2.95
CA VAL A 98 8.54 -5.15 3.25
C VAL A 98 7.74 -3.99 2.63
N PRO A 99 7.34 -4.02 1.34
CA PRO A 99 6.49 -2.98 0.75
C PRO A 99 5.19 -2.79 1.53
N PHE A 100 4.50 -3.88 1.91
CA PHE A 100 3.25 -3.78 2.69
C PHE A 100 3.46 -2.98 3.97
N HIS A 101 4.49 -3.33 4.76
CA HIS A 101 4.79 -2.64 6.01
C HIS A 101 5.20 -1.17 5.82
N ASN A 102 5.93 -0.85 4.74
CA ASN A 102 6.34 0.54 4.47
C ASN A 102 5.15 1.49 4.17
N PHE A 103 4.05 0.94 3.65
CA PHE A 103 2.84 1.70 3.31
C PHE A 103 1.69 1.50 4.31
N PHE A 104 1.91 0.77 5.41
CA PHE A 104 0.87 0.47 6.37
C PHE A 104 1.23 0.86 7.81
N ASN A 105 0.23 1.44 8.46
CA ASN A 105 0.20 1.74 9.89
C ASN A 105 1.43 2.51 10.40
N LEU A 106 1.76 2.41 11.69
CA LEU A 106 2.95 3.05 12.27
C LEU A 106 4.17 2.12 12.21
N THR A 107 5.35 2.72 12.09
CA THR A 107 6.63 2.02 12.28
C THR A 107 7.54 2.83 13.17
N LYS A 108 8.22 2.20 14.12
CA LYS A 108 9.23 2.85 14.95
C LYS A 108 10.62 2.50 14.46
N ILE A 109 11.40 3.52 14.18
CA ILE A 109 12.82 3.39 13.85
C ILE A 109 13.61 3.62 15.13
N VAL A 110 14.52 2.70 15.44
CA VAL A 110 15.53 2.83 16.49
C VAL A 110 16.89 2.75 15.83
N GLN A 111 17.63 3.85 15.85
CA GLN A 111 18.96 3.94 15.26
C GLN A 111 20.03 3.81 16.34
N THR A 112 21.00 2.92 16.10
CA THR A 112 22.18 2.73 16.95
C THR A 112 23.45 2.70 16.09
N PRO A 113 24.65 2.83 16.68
CA PRO A 113 25.88 2.59 15.94
C PRO A 113 25.92 1.16 15.39
N GLY A 114 26.02 1.01 14.07
CA GLY A 114 26.19 -0.27 13.38
C GLY A 114 24.90 -1.04 13.06
N LEU A 115 23.74 -0.67 13.61
CA LEU A 115 22.44 -1.22 13.19
C LEU A 115 21.27 -0.26 13.42
N ILE A 116 20.24 -0.42 12.60
CA ILE A 116 18.92 0.19 12.76
C ILE A 116 17.89 -0.92 12.91
N VAL A 117 17.01 -0.79 13.90
CA VAL A 117 15.85 -1.67 14.08
C VAL A 117 14.60 -0.91 13.66
N ILE A 118 13.80 -1.53 12.80
CA ILE A 118 12.49 -1.04 12.40
C ILE A 118 11.46 -1.98 13.01
N LEU A 119 10.66 -1.45 13.93
CA LEU A 119 9.52 -2.13 14.53
C LEU A 119 8.28 -1.74 13.74
N TYR A 120 7.51 -2.72 13.29
CA TYR A 120 6.24 -2.50 12.62
C TYR A 120 5.12 -2.64 13.65
N GLU A 121 4.12 -1.76 13.62
CA GLU A 121 2.96 -1.91 14.51
C GLU A 121 2.13 -3.12 14.11
N SER A 122 1.79 -3.23 12.83
CA SER A 122 0.85 -4.22 12.30
C SER A 122 1.21 -4.60 10.86
N PRO A 123 0.86 -5.80 10.39
CA PRO A 123 0.30 -6.93 11.15
C PRO A 123 1.37 -7.65 12.00
N ASN A 124 0.96 -8.26 13.12
CA ASN A 124 1.78 -9.19 13.94
C ASN A 124 3.04 -8.59 14.59
N SER A 125 3.11 -7.27 14.69
CA SER A 125 4.25 -6.49 15.21
C SER A 125 5.67 -7.05 14.95
N PRO A 126 6.06 -7.44 13.71
CA PRO A 126 7.39 -7.95 13.44
C PRO A 126 8.43 -6.84 13.51
N HIS A 127 9.69 -7.23 13.55
CA HIS A 127 10.82 -6.31 13.42
C HIS A 127 11.69 -6.65 12.21
N ARG A 128 12.32 -5.62 11.64
CA ARG A 128 13.37 -5.74 10.62
C ARG A 128 14.64 -5.08 11.12
N THR A 129 15.77 -5.77 10.96
CA THR A 129 17.08 -5.21 11.28
C THR A 129 17.80 -4.81 9.99
N VAL A 130 18.32 -3.58 9.97
CA VAL A 130 19.16 -3.04 8.91
C VAL A 130 20.57 -2.86 9.46
N PHE A 131 21.52 -3.65 8.96
CA PHE A 131 22.92 -3.54 9.40
C PHE A 131 23.60 -2.36 8.70
N THR A 132 24.18 -1.45 9.48
CA THR A 132 24.87 -0.25 8.99
C THR A 132 26.37 -0.25 9.32
N ASP A 133 26.90 -1.40 9.72
CA ASP A 133 28.29 -1.64 10.11
C ASP A 133 29.25 -1.89 8.92
N GLY A 134 28.78 -1.68 7.70
CA GLY A 134 29.59 -1.77 6.48
C GLY A 134 29.65 -3.15 5.84
N ARG A 135 29.02 -4.18 6.45
CA ARG A 135 28.93 -5.52 5.86
C ARG A 135 28.17 -5.52 4.53
N ASP A 136 28.44 -6.52 3.70
CA ASP A 136 27.71 -6.78 2.47
C ASP A 136 26.52 -7.73 2.70
N LEU A 137 25.63 -7.82 1.71
CA LEU A 137 24.58 -8.82 1.71
C LEU A 137 25.18 -10.24 1.64
N PRO A 138 24.56 -11.23 2.29
CA PRO A 138 24.94 -12.63 2.12
C PRO A 138 24.88 -13.03 0.64
N LYS A 139 25.87 -13.80 0.19
CA LYS A 139 25.90 -14.31 -1.19
C LYS A 139 24.86 -15.41 -1.42
N ASP A 140 24.57 -16.20 -0.39
CA ASP A 140 23.60 -17.30 -0.39
C ASP A 140 22.78 -17.25 0.90
N PRO A 141 21.79 -16.33 1.00
CA PRO A 141 20.97 -16.16 2.19
C PRO A 141 19.96 -17.30 2.33
N ASN A 142 19.73 -17.78 3.56
CA ASN A 142 18.55 -18.58 3.85
C ASN A 142 17.28 -17.73 3.65
N PRO A 143 16.35 -18.07 2.74
CA PRO A 143 15.23 -17.20 2.40
C PRO A 143 14.28 -16.92 3.57
N THR A 144 13.99 -15.64 3.83
CA THR A 144 13.09 -15.21 4.93
C THR A 144 11.98 -14.30 4.43
N TRP A 145 10.97 -14.02 5.27
CA TRP A 145 9.83 -13.18 4.88
C TRP A 145 10.22 -11.70 4.67
N LEU A 146 11.14 -11.19 5.49
CA LEU A 146 11.58 -9.79 5.47
C LEU A 146 12.97 -9.59 4.85
N GLY A 147 13.60 -10.68 4.39
CA GLY A 147 14.93 -10.67 3.80
C GLY A 147 16.06 -10.32 4.79
N TYR A 148 17.19 -9.93 4.23
CA TYR A 148 18.38 -9.44 4.93
C TYR A 148 18.70 -8.03 4.42
N SER A 149 18.78 -7.06 5.31
CA SER A 149 18.96 -5.64 4.96
C SER A 149 20.33 -5.11 5.37
N VAL A 150 21.01 -4.42 4.46
CA VAL A 150 22.22 -3.63 4.74
C VAL A 150 22.01 -2.18 4.33
N GLY A 151 22.52 -1.25 5.12
CA GLY A 151 22.38 0.20 4.93
C GLY A 151 23.73 0.88 4.75
N ARG A 152 23.82 1.81 3.80
CA ARG A 152 24.99 2.68 3.59
C ARG A 152 24.53 4.14 3.51
N TRP A 153 25.32 5.05 4.08
CA TRP A 153 25.03 6.48 4.02
C TRP A 153 25.62 7.11 2.74
N GLU A 154 24.77 7.76 1.95
CA GLU A 154 25.13 8.65 0.85
C GLU A 154 24.83 10.09 1.26
N GLY A 155 25.85 10.78 1.80
CA GLY A 155 25.64 12.06 2.48
C GLY A 155 24.68 11.90 3.66
N ASP A 156 23.52 12.56 3.55
CA ASP A 156 22.42 12.56 4.53
C ASP A 156 21.29 11.56 4.19
N THR A 157 21.47 10.72 3.17
CA THR A 157 20.48 9.71 2.77
C THR A 157 20.97 8.33 3.19
N LEU A 158 20.16 7.60 3.95
CA LEU A 158 20.41 6.18 4.20
C LEU A 158 19.87 5.39 3.00
N VAL A 159 20.75 4.64 2.34
CA VAL A 159 20.40 3.73 1.25
C VAL A 159 20.42 2.31 1.80
N VAL A 160 19.25 1.69 1.88
CA VAL A 160 19.07 0.32 2.36
C VAL A 160 18.85 -0.59 1.18
N THR A 161 19.63 -1.67 1.09
CA THR A 161 19.37 -2.75 0.13
C THR A 161 18.97 -4.00 0.89
N THR A 162 17.85 -4.60 0.49
CA THR A 162 17.31 -5.83 1.06
C THR A 162 17.17 -6.89 -0.02
N ALA A 163 17.60 -8.13 0.28
CA ALA A 163 17.47 -9.30 -0.58
C ALA A 163 17.34 -10.58 0.27
N GLY A 164 17.28 -11.76 -0.35
CA GLY A 164 17.14 -13.03 0.38
C GLY A 164 15.73 -13.26 0.92
N PHE A 165 14.73 -12.77 0.17
CA PHE A 165 13.32 -13.03 0.47
C PHE A 165 12.94 -14.46 0.08
N ASN A 166 11.96 -15.03 0.77
CA ASN A 166 11.22 -16.18 0.25
C ASN A 166 10.12 -15.74 -0.73
N ASP A 167 9.52 -16.70 -1.41
CA ASP A 167 8.44 -16.50 -2.40
C ASP A 167 7.01 -16.59 -1.80
N LYS A 168 6.89 -16.57 -0.47
CA LYS A 168 5.61 -16.79 0.23
C LYS A 168 4.81 -15.51 0.47
N ALA A 169 5.48 -14.37 0.62
CA ALA A 169 4.80 -13.09 0.83
C ALA A 169 4.19 -12.57 -0.49
N TRP A 170 3.22 -11.66 -0.38
CA TRP A 170 2.70 -10.90 -1.50
C TRP A 170 3.23 -9.46 -1.39
N LEU A 171 3.54 -8.81 -2.51
CA LEU A 171 4.08 -7.45 -2.49
C LEU A 171 3.09 -6.44 -1.92
N ASP A 172 1.79 -6.70 -2.03
CA ASP A 172 0.73 -5.80 -1.60
C ASP A 172 -0.55 -6.55 -1.21
N SER A 173 -1.57 -5.81 -0.74
CA SER A 173 -2.87 -6.38 -0.40
C SER A 173 -3.67 -6.82 -1.63
N ALA A 174 -3.38 -6.31 -2.83
CA ALA A 174 -4.10 -6.65 -4.04
C ALA A 174 -3.74 -8.05 -4.55
N GLY A 175 -2.53 -8.54 -4.27
CA GLY A 175 -2.12 -9.92 -4.47
C GLY A 175 -0.98 -10.12 -5.47
N HIS A 176 -0.18 -9.09 -5.73
CA HIS A 176 0.98 -9.22 -6.61
C HIS A 176 2.03 -10.18 -6.00
N PRO A 177 2.56 -11.13 -6.78
CA PRO A 177 3.57 -12.07 -6.29
C PRO A 177 4.93 -11.39 -6.12
N GLN A 178 5.78 -12.01 -5.30
CA GLN A 178 7.23 -11.78 -5.29
C GLN A 178 7.95 -13.12 -5.45
N THR A 179 9.21 -13.09 -5.83
CA THR A 179 10.08 -14.28 -5.89
C THR A 179 11.34 -14.09 -5.04
N GLU A 180 12.13 -15.14 -4.89
CA GLU A 180 13.44 -15.07 -4.23
C GLU A 180 14.47 -14.20 -5.00
N SER A 181 14.16 -13.82 -6.24
CA SER A 181 14.96 -12.87 -7.02
C SER A 181 14.67 -11.41 -6.69
N LEU A 182 13.70 -11.14 -5.80
CA LEU A 182 13.36 -9.80 -5.33
C LEU A 182 14.56 -9.14 -4.64
N ARG A 183 14.80 -7.89 -5.03
CA ARG A 183 15.68 -6.95 -4.38
C ARG A 183 14.94 -5.63 -4.19
N ILE A 184 15.02 -5.10 -2.98
CA ILE A 184 14.42 -3.81 -2.64
C ILE A 184 15.53 -2.83 -2.28
N THR A 185 15.52 -1.66 -2.88
CA THR A 185 16.40 -0.54 -2.50
C THR A 185 15.55 0.60 -1.96
N GLU A 186 15.72 0.95 -0.69
CA GLU A 186 15.07 2.08 -0.04
C GLU A 186 16.05 3.24 0.12
N ARG A 187 15.61 4.47 -0.12
CA ARG A 187 16.36 5.70 0.18
C ARG A 187 15.57 6.51 1.18
N LEU A 188 16.15 6.75 2.35
CA LEU A 188 15.51 7.47 3.46
C LEU A 188 16.29 8.75 3.75
N ARG A 189 15.66 9.91 3.56
CA ARG A 189 16.25 11.22 3.84
C ARG A 189 15.32 12.03 4.73
N ARG A 190 15.72 12.24 6.00
CA ARG A 190 15.00 13.11 6.94
C ARG A 190 15.33 14.57 6.62
N ARG A 191 14.37 15.32 6.08
CA ARG A 191 14.55 16.71 5.62
C ARG A 191 14.59 17.69 6.79
N ASP A 192 13.72 17.46 7.76
CA ASP A 192 13.51 18.26 8.96
C ASP A 192 13.07 17.33 10.10
N PHE A 193 12.61 17.89 11.22
CA PHE A 193 12.21 17.09 12.37
C PHE A 193 11.07 16.12 12.04
N GLY A 194 10.09 16.52 11.23
CA GLY A 194 8.84 15.77 11.02
C GLY A 194 8.68 15.05 9.69
N HIS A 195 9.52 15.34 8.68
CA HIS A 195 9.31 14.86 7.33
C HIS A 195 10.51 14.07 6.80
N MET A 196 10.21 12.91 6.21
CA MET A 196 11.19 12.05 5.56
C MET A 196 10.79 11.79 4.11
N ASP A 197 11.70 12.09 3.19
CA ASP A 197 11.59 11.60 1.82
C ASP A 197 11.90 10.11 1.81
N PHE A 198 10.99 9.33 1.24
CA PHE A 198 11.08 7.88 1.13
C PHE A 198 10.95 7.48 -0.33
N GLU A 199 12.00 6.85 -0.86
CA GLU A 199 11.98 6.20 -2.16
C GLU A 199 12.17 4.70 -1.97
N MET A 200 11.42 3.89 -2.73
CA MET A 200 11.55 2.45 -2.72
C MET A 200 11.55 1.93 -4.15
N THR A 201 12.66 1.34 -4.55
CA THR A 201 12.82 0.64 -5.83
C THR A 201 12.60 -0.84 -5.63
N ILE A 202 11.72 -1.42 -6.43
CA ILE A 202 11.45 -2.85 -6.50
C ILE A 202 12.11 -3.39 -7.76
N ASP A 203 12.96 -4.39 -7.60
CA ASP A 203 13.62 -5.13 -8.68
C ASP A 203 13.38 -6.63 -8.47
N ASP A 204 12.44 -7.20 -9.21
CA ASP A 204 12.22 -8.64 -9.30
C ASP A 204 12.05 -9.00 -10.79
N PRO A 205 13.13 -9.40 -11.48
CA PRO A 205 13.11 -9.61 -12.93
C PRO A 205 12.24 -10.80 -13.35
N LYS A 206 11.84 -11.65 -12.40
CA LYS A 206 10.90 -12.75 -12.66
C LYS A 206 9.45 -12.27 -12.63
N VAL A 207 9.14 -11.16 -11.97
CA VAL A 207 7.78 -10.60 -11.84
C VAL A 207 7.57 -9.39 -12.73
N PHE A 208 8.57 -8.51 -12.84
CA PHE A 208 8.52 -7.26 -13.60
C PHE A 208 9.54 -7.28 -14.74
N THR A 209 9.25 -6.59 -15.84
CA THR A 209 10.17 -6.50 -17.00
C THR A 209 11.29 -5.48 -16.79
N ARG A 210 11.13 -4.60 -15.79
CA ARG A 210 12.12 -3.60 -15.37
C ARG A 210 11.90 -3.23 -13.89
N PRO A 211 12.94 -2.73 -13.20
CA PRO A 211 12.75 -2.10 -11.90
C PRO A 211 11.83 -0.87 -11.99
N PHE A 212 11.13 -0.58 -10.89
CA PHE A 212 10.33 0.63 -10.75
C PHE A 212 10.46 1.21 -9.35
N THR A 213 10.22 2.52 -9.22
CA THR A 213 10.41 3.26 -7.98
C THR A 213 9.13 3.95 -7.57
N VAL A 214 8.76 3.79 -6.30
CA VAL A 214 7.70 4.56 -5.64
C VAL A 214 8.35 5.64 -4.79
N LYS A 215 7.85 6.87 -4.90
CA LYS A 215 8.31 8.01 -4.09
C LYS A 215 7.18 8.55 -3.23
N LYS A 216 7.43 8.65 -1.93
CA LYS A 216 6.49 9.16 -0.94
C LYS A 216 7.19 9.94 0.15
N GLU A 217 6.38 10.61 0.94
CA GLU A 217 6.77 11.21 2.21
C GLU A 217 6.31 10.32 3.35
N ARG A 218 7.10 10.26 4.42
CA ARG A 218 6.70 9.74 5.72
C ARG A 218 6.66 10.89 6.73
N LEU A 219 5.60 10.88 7.53
CA LEU A 219 5.36 11.88 8.57
C LEU A 219 5.68 11.27 9.94
N LEU A 220 6.42 12.03 10.75
CA LEU A 220 6.67 11.68 12.14
C LEU A 220 5.38 11.84 12.95
N GLU A 221 5.11 10.87 13.82
CA GLU A 221 4.06 10.91 14.83
C GLU A 221 4.72 11.08 16.20
N PRO A 222 4.93 12.32 16.68
CA PRO A 222 5.40 12.55 18.04
C PRO A 222 4.29 12.25 19.06
N ASP A 223 4.68 12.06 20.31
CA ASP A 223 3.76 11.91 21.45
C ASP A 223 2.83 10.67 21.33
N THR A 224 3.28 9.65 20.57
CA THR A 224 2.62 8.35 20.45
C THR A 224 3.64 7.21 20.54
N GLU A 225 3.14 5.98 20.63
CA GLU A 225 3.94 4.76 20.63
C GLU A 225 3.22 3.66 19.83
N LEU A 226 3.99 2.69 19.32
CA LEU A 226 3.40 1.54 18.66
C LEU A 226 2.55 0.72 19.64
N LEU A 227 1.48 0.16 19.12
CA LEU A 227 0.68 -0.84 19.81
C LEU A 227 1.13 -2.24 19.42
N GLU A 228 1.05 -3.14 20.39
CA GLU A 228 1.16 -4.56 20.08
C GLU A 228 -0.07 -4.98 19.28
N ASP A 229 0.17 -5.63 18.15
CA ASP A 229 -0.82 -6.24 17.29
C ASP A 229 -0.46 -7.71 17.11
N VAL A 230 -1.35 -8.60 17.54
CA VAL A 230 -1.19 -10.05 17.43
C VAL A 230 -2.40 -10.60 16.71
N CYS A 231 -2.19 -11.20 15.55
CA CYS A 231 -3.20 -12.01 14.88
C CYS A 231 -3.34 -13.32 15.67
N ASP A 232 -4.46 -13.45 16.36
CA ASP A 232 -4.83 -14.66 17.09
C ASP A 232 -6.25 -15.09 16.71
N ASN A 233 -6.48 -16.40 16.72
CA ASN A 233 -7.79 -17.02 16.49
C ASN A 233 -8.51 -16.51 15.22
N GLU A 234 -7.77 -16.44 14.10
CA GLU A 234 -8.34 -16.16 12.78
C GLU A 234 -9.40 -17.23 12.43
N ARG A 235 -10.63 -16.78 12.15
CA ARG A 235 -11.79 -17.64 11.79
C ARG A 235 -12.53 -17.18 10.55
N ASP A 236 -12.16 -16.03 9.98
CA ASP A 236 -12.89 -15.40 8.89
C ASP A 236 -12.36 -15.83 7.53
N ALA A 237 -11.15 -16.39 7.44
CA ALA A 237 -10.53 -16.82 6.19
C ALA A 237 -11.38 -17.88 5.46
N ILE A 238 -12.13 -18.72 6.20
CA ILE A 238 -13.04 -19.70 5.61
C ILE A 238 -14.24 -19.05 4.88
N HIS A 239 -14.55 -17.78 5.22
CA HIS A 239 -15.62 -17.01 4.59
C HIS A 239 -15.13 -16.25 3.35
N LEU A 240 -13.81 -16.28 3.06
CA LEU A 240 -13.25 -15.80 1.80
C LEU A 240 -13.53 -16.81 0.69
N SER A 241 -14.76 -16.82 0.18
CA SER A 241 -15.12 -17.58 -1.02
C SER A 241 -14.85 -16.75 -2.27
N GLY A 242 -14.12 -17.34 -3.21
CA GLY A 242 -13.87 -16.78 -4.53
C GLY A 242 -15.02 -16.99 -5.51
N ASP A 243 -14.97 -16.19 -6.57
CA ASP A 243 -15.61 -16.34 -7.88
C ASP A 243 -17.11 -16.69 -7.96
N THR A 244 -17.92 -15.75 -8.47
CA THR A 244 -19.32 -15.98 -8.87
C THR A 244 -19.46 -16.91 -10.09
N GLY A 245 -18.34 -17.24 -10.74
CA GLY A 245 -18.28 -18.02 -12.00
C GLY A 245 -18.67 -17.21 -13.24
N ILE A 246 -19.09 -15.94 -13.06
CA ILE A 246 -19.56 -15.10 -14.16
C ILE A 246 -18.37 -14.48 -14.88
N ARG A 247 -18.35 -14.62 -16.20
CA ARG A 247 -17.35 -14.00 -17.08
C ARG A 247 -18.04 -13.23 -18.18
N LEU A 248 -17.55 -12.03 -18.43
CA LEU A 248 -18.00 -11.17 -19.52
C LEU A 248 -16.94 -11.19 -20.63
N SER A 249 -17.38 -11.02 -21.88
CA SER A 249 -16.44 -11.00 -22.99
C SER A 249 -15.57 -9.73 -22.95
N PRO A 250 -14.33 -9.78 -23.48
CA PRO A 250 -13.47 -8.61 -23.56
C PRO A 250 -14.13 -7.40 -24.25
N GLU A 251 -14.92 -7.65 -25.30
CA GLU A 251 -15.64 -6.62 -26.05
C GLU A 251 -16.68 -5.92 -25.17
N LEU A 252 -17.41 -6.70 -24.35
CA LEU A 252 -18.38 -6.16 -23.41
C LEU A 252 -17.71 -5.35 -22.31
N LEU A 253 -16.61 -5.85 -21.73
CA LEU A 253 -15.84 -5.12 -20.71
C LEU A 253 -15.30 -3.79 -21.26
N ALA A 254 -14.84 -3.77 -22.51
CA ALA A 254 -14.37 -2.56 -23.18
C ALA A 254 -15.46 -1.49 -23.30
N THR A 255 -16.75 -1.86 -23.36
CA THR A 255 -17.86 -0.88 -23.38
C THR A 255 -18.00 -0.11 -22.07
N TYR A 256 -17.56 -0.69 -20.94
CA TYR A 256 -17.62 -0.08 -19.61
C TYR A 256 -16.41 0.81 -19.31
N ALA A 257 -15.29 0.62 -19.99
CA ALA A 257 -14.12 1.47 -19.84
C ALA A 257 -14.43 2.93 -20.18
N GLY A 258 -13.93 3.86 -19.37
CA GLY A 258 -14.27 5.27 -19.52
C GLY A 258 -13.93 6.12 -18.30
N VAL A 259 -14.09 7.43 -18.49
CA VAL A 259 -14.06 8.42 -17.39
C VAL A 259 -15.50 8.74 -16.99
N TYR A 260 -15.77 8.72 -15.69
CA TYR A 260 -17.07 9.00 -15.11
C TYR A 260 -16.95 10.11 -14.05
N GLU A 261 -17.74 11.18 -14.17
CA GLU A 261 -17.72 12.33 -13.27
C GLU A 261 -18.76 12.16 -12.15
N LEU A 262 -18.29 12.01 -10.91
CA LEU A 262 -19.12 11.90 -9.70
C LEU A 262 -19.66 13.25 -9.23
N ALA A 263 -18.83 14.29 -9.37
CA ALA A 263 -19.13 15.69 -9.05
C ALA A 263 -18.14 16.58 -9.82
N PRO A 264 -18.37 17.89 -9.94
CA PRO A 264 -17.45 18.79 -10.61
C PRO A 264 -16.00 18.63 -10.11
N GLY A 265 -15.10 18.23 -11.01
CA GLY A 265 -13.68 17.99 -10.70
C GLY A 265 -13.37 16.70 -9.91
N ARG A 266 -14.37 15.81 -9.72
CA ARG A 266 -14.20 14.49 -9.10
C ARG A 266 -14.59 13.42 -10.10
N GLU A 267 -13.58 12.76 -10.65
CA GLU A 267 -13.74 11.71 -11.65
C GLU A 267 -13.28 10.36 -11.10
N VAL A 268 -13.88 9.30 -11.62
CA VAL A 268 -13.39 7.93 -11.52
C VAL A 268 -13.13 7.39 -12.91
N VAL A 269 -12.04 6.65 -13.06
CA VAL A 269 -11.64 6.01 -14.31
C VAL A 269 -11.92 4.52 -14.18
N VAL A 270 -12.65 3.96 -15.14
CA VAL A 270 -12.85 2.53 -15.29
C VAL A 270 -11.92 2.04 -16.39
N ILE A 271 -11.09 1.04 -16.06
CA ILE A 271 -9.99 0.52 -16.88
C ILE A 271 -10.18 -0.99 -17.05
N VAL A 272 -9.88 -1.52 -18.23
CA VAL A 272 -9.80 -2.97 -18.46
C VAL A 272 -8.34 -3.42 -18.27
N THR A 273 -8.13 -4.47 -17.49
CA THR A 273 -6.82 -5.14 -17.36
C THR A 273 -7.06 -6.64 -17.39
N GLY A 274 -6.49 -7.32 -18.39
CA GLY A 274 -6.84 -8.71 -18.71
C GLY A 274 -8.34 -8.85 -18.98
N ASP A 275 -8.99 -9.74 -18.22
CA ASP A 275 -10.42 -10.06 -18.28
C ASP A 275 -11.24 -9.37 -17.16
N MET A 276 -10.73 -8.28 -16.58
CA MET A 276 -11.32 -7.64 -15.40
C MET A 276 -11.41 -6.11 -15.53
N LEU A 277 -12.42 -5.52 -14.89
CA LEU A 277 -12.50 -4.07 -14.71
C LEU A 277 -11.77 -3.64 -13.44
N PHE A 278 -11.16 -2.48 -13.52
CA PHE A 278 -10.59 -1.74 -12.39
C PHE A 278 -11.23 -0.36 -12.33
N VAL A 279 -11.42 0.14 -11.12
CA VAL A 279 -11.85 1.51 -10.86
C VAL A 279 -10.77 2.27 -10.11
N GLN A 280 -10.54 3.52 -10.49
CA GLN A 280 -9.55 4.37 -9.86
C GLN A 280 -10.07 5.82 -9.78
N GLY A 281 -10.19 6.33 -8.56
CA GLY A 281 -10.40 7.75 -8.30
C GLY A 281 -9.07 8.52 -8.25
N LEU A 282 -9.16 9.85 -8.25
CA LEU A 282 -7.98 10.70 -8.06
C LEU A 282 -7.38 10.47 -6.66
N ASN A 283 -6.10 10.10 -6.60
CA ASN A 283 -5.40 9.76 -5.35
C ASN A 283 -6.08 8.63 -4.56
N GLU A 284 -6.76 7.72 -5.26
CA GLU A 284 -7.31 6.48 -4.70
C GLU A 284 -6.63 5.26 -5.32
N PRO A 285 -6.54 4.13 -4.60
CA PRO A 285 -5.91 2.93 -5.13
C PRO A 285 -6.70 2.41 -6.35
N LYS A 286 -5.99 1.87 -7.34
CA LYS A 286 -6.62 1.15 -8.46
C LYS A 286 -7.22 -0.18 -7.95
N LEU A 287 -8.54 -0.24 -7.83
CA LEU A 287 -9.28 -1.37 -7.24
C LEU A 287 -9.86 -2.29 -8.31
N PRO A 288 -9.65 -3.61 -8.22
CA PRO A 288 -10.32 -4.55 -9.12
C PRO A 288 -11.79 -4.75 -8.75
N LEU A 289 -12.59 -4.98 -9.79
CA LEU A 289 -14.03 -5.19 -9.71
C LEU A 289 -14.40 -6.62 -10.14
N LEU A 290 -15.05 -7.36 -9.25
CA LEU A 290 -15.62 -8.67 -9.56
C LEU A 290 -17.02 -8.54 -10.14
N VAL A 291 -17.29 -9.34 -11.17
CA VAL A 291 -18.57 -9.40 -11.86
C VAL A 291 -19.63 -10.03 -10.95
N GLN A 292 -20.76 -9.34 -10.80
CA GLN A 292 -21.96 -9.84 -10.12
C GLN A 292 -23.08 -10.14 -11.12
N SER A 293 -23.16 -9.37 -12.21
CA SER A 293 -24.02 -9.59 -13.36
C SER A 293 -23.42 -8.89 -14.58
N GLU A 294 -24.12 -8.87 -15.72
CA GLU A 294 -23.65 -8.16 -16.92
C GLU A 294 -23.31 -6.68 -16.65
N THR A 295 -24.07 -6.01 -15.78
CA THR A 295 -23.94 -4.58 -15.49
C THR A 295 -23.49 -4.28 -14.06
N GLN A 296 -23.53 -5.25 -13.16
CA GLN A 296 -23.21 -5.05 -11.74
C GLN A 296 -21.87 -5.68 -11.39
N PHE A 297 -21.09 -4.92 -10.64
CA PHE A 297 -19.76 -5.27 -10.21
C PHE A 297 -19.58 -4.89 -8.74
N MET A 298 -18.64 -5.54 -8.06
CA MET A 298 -18.32 -5.28 -6.66
C MET A 298 -16.83 -5.13 -6.49
N SER A 299 -16.42 -4.10 -5.74
CA SER A 299 -15.03 -3.95 -5.29
C SER A 299 -14.68 -5.09 -4.35
N THR A 300 -13.46 -5.59 -4.48
CA THR A 300 -12.93 -6.62 -3.56
C THR A 300 -12.13 -6.05 -2.39
N ALA A 301 -12.00 -4.72 -2.33
CA ALA A 301 -11.22 -4.03 -1.31
C ALA A 301 -12.10 -3.31 -0.28
N ASN A 302 -13.35 -3.01 -0.65
CA ASN A 302 -14.33 -2.32 0.16
C ASN A 302 -15.74 -2.75 -0.27
N PRO A 303 -16.77 -2.57 0.56
CA PRO A 303 -18.14 -3.00 0.24
C PRO A 303 -18.84 -2.06 -0.75
N THR A 304 -18.13 -1.55 -1.77
CA THR A 304 -18.68 -0.66 -2.79
C THR A 304 -19.10 -1.45 -4.03
N GLY A 305 -20.37 -1.29 -4.41
CA GLY A 305 -20.93 -1.79 -5.66
C GLY A 305 -20.86 -0.75 -6.78
N TYR A 306 -20.79 -1.25 -8.00
CA TYR A 306 -20.68 -0.47 -9.23
C TYR A 306 -21.67 -1.03 -10.24
N GLU A 307 -22.63 -0.21 -10.68
CA GLU A 307 -23.62 -0.63 -11.68
C GLU A 307 -23.59 0.30 -12.89
N PHE A 308 -23.34 -0.27 -14.07
CA PHE A 308 -23.36 0.46 -15.33
C PHE A 308 -24.78 0.53 -15.88
N VAL A 309 -25.25 1.76 -16.14
CA VAL A 309 -26.59 2.00 -16.66
C VAL A 309 -26.51 2.33 -18.15
N LYS A 310 -27.25 1.56 -18.95
CA LYS A 310 -27.32 1.67 -20.41
C LYS A 310 -28.58 2.45 -20.83
N ASP A 311 -28.52 3.16 -21.94
CA ASP A 311 -29.70 3.71 -22.62
C ASP A 311 -30.44 2.62 -23.43
N ALA A 312 -31.53 3.00 -24.10
CA ALA A 312 -32.33 2.10 -24.93
C ALA A 312 -31.57 1.51 -26.13
N GLN A 313 -30.42 2.10 -26.50
CA GLN A 313 -29.53 1.64 -27.57
C GLN A 313 -28.39 0.77 -27.02
N GLY A 314 -28.38 0.48 -25.72
CA GLY A 314 -27.36 -0.34 -25.07
C GLY A 314 -26.06 0.41 -24.75
N LYS A 315 -26.00 1.73 -24.93
CA LYS A 315 -24.80 2.53 -24.65
C LYS A 315 -24.76 2.94 -23.19
N VAL A 316 -23.59 2.77 -22.56
CA VAL A 316 -23.36 3.17 -21.17
C VAL A 316 -23.46 4.69 -21.02
N THR A 317 -24.35 5.16 -20.16
CA THR A 317 -24.59 6.59 -19.92
C THR A 317 -24.01 7.07 -18.60
N HIS A 318 -24.04 6.23 -17.57
CA HIS A 318 -23.51 6.54 -16.25
C HIS A 318 -23.20 5.28 -15.46
N LEU A 319 -22.46 5.48 -14.38
CA LEU A 319 -22.09 4.49 -13.39
C LEU A 319 -22.76 4.86 -12.07
N MET A 320 -23.51 3.95 -11.48
CA MET A 320 -24.03 4.08 -10.12
C MET A 320 -23.02 3.48 -9.15
N VAL A 321 -22.45 4.31 -8.29
CA VAL A 321 -21.55 3.91 -7.20
C VAL A 321 -22.38 3.73 -5.94
N ARG A 322 -22.55 2.48 -5.52
CA ARG A 322 -23.38 2.07 -4.38
C ARG A 322 -22.48 1.82 -3.18
N GLY A 323 -22.55 2.67 -2.16
CA GLY A 323 -21.70 2.56 -0.97
C GLY A 323 -22.47 2.85 0.32
N ALA A 324 -21.80 2.65 1.46
CA ALA A 324 -22.41 2.83 2.78
C ALA A 324 -22.97 4.25 3.04
N ALA A 325 -22.41 5.27 2.37
CA ALA A 325 -22.88 6.65 2.45
C ALA A 325 -24.06 6.97 1.49
N GLY A 326 -24.61 5.97 0.81
CA GLY A 326 -25.66 6.09 -0.19
C GLY A 326 -25.15 6.03 -1.63
N ASP A 327 -26.11 6.01 -2.55
CA ASP A 327 -25.86 5.87 -3.98
C ASP A 327 -25.44 7.20 -4.62
N ARG A 328 -24.42 7.14 -5.48
CA ARG A 328 -23.90 8.30 -6.21
C ARG A 328 -23.87 8.00 -7.70
N LYS A 329 -24.38 8.93 -8.50
CA LYS A 329 -24.35 8.85 -9.96
C LYS A 329 -23.07 9.48 -10.50
N ALA A 330 -22.31 8.74 -11.29
CA ALA A 330 -21.15 9.22 -12.02
C ALA A 330 -21.46 9.26 -13.53
N VAL A 331 -21.53 10.45 -14.13
CA VAL A 331 -21.90 10.63 -15.54
C VAL A 331 -20.73 10.30 -16.45
N ARG A 332 -20.94 9.50 -17.51
CA ARG A 332 -19.88 9.15 -18.45
C ARG A 332 -19.43 10.38 -19.24
N LYS A 333 -18.15 10.73 -19.18
CA LYS A 333 -17.54 11.89 -19.86
C LYS A 333 -16.88 11.54 -21.18
N GLY A 334 -16.35 10.33 -21.30
CA GLY A 334 -15.62 9.91 -22.50
C GLY A 334 -14.90 8.58 -22.32
N ALA A 335 -14.09 8.22 -23.32
CA ALA A 335 -13.19 7.08 -23.24
C ALA A 335 -12.13 7.30 -22.16
N SER A 336 -11.59 6.22 -21.60
CA SER A 336 -10.50 6.28 -20.63
C SER A 336 -9.27 6.89 -21.31
N VAL A 337 -8.82 8.05 -20.82
CA VAL A 337 -7.50 8.58 -21.16
C VAL A 337 -6.51 7.92 -20.19
N PRO A 338 -5.35 7.41 -20.64
CA PRO A 338 -4.35 6.89 -19.72
C PRO A 338 -4.00 7.96 -18.68
N PRO A 339 -3.74 7.57 -17.41
CA PRO A 339 -3.43 8.52 -16.35
C PRO A 339 -2.27 9.43 -16.78
N ARG A 340 -2.42 10.75 -16.55
CA ARG A 340 -1.36 11.73 -16.83
C ARG A 340 -0.14 11.41 -15.95
N LYS A 341 1.04 11.47 -16.59
CA LYS A 341 2.36 11.26 -15.99
C LYS A 341 2.65 12.15 -14.80
#